data_AF-A0AAN4R153-F1
#
_entry.id   AF-A0AAN4R153-F1
#
_cell.length_a   1.000
_cell.length_b   1.000
_cell.length_c   1.000
_cell.angle_alpha   90.00
_cell.angle_beta   90.00
_cell.angle_gamma   90.00
#
_symmetry.space_group_name_H-M   'P 1'
#
loop_
_entity.id
_entity.type
_entity.pdbx_description
1 polymer ?
#
loop_
_entity_poly.entity_id
_entity_poly.type
_entity_poly.pdbx_seq_one_letter_code
_entity_poly.pdbx_strand_id
1 'polypeptide(L)'
;MSDKPSSQTLRLVEGRERHRCIVCDRYLRAGDWPGVSHHHRKRRSQTYGDAERHAASNIVTVCGVDNSTGCHGWIHRHPEQARALGYLLKSYDPEPSTVPVYSVRRGWILLDADGQWTHCPPPKGMPQHPTINRKEQP
;
A
#
# COMPACT_ATOMS: atom_id res chain seq x y z
N MET A 1 -21.47 13.70 -0.63
CA MET A 1 -20.82 12.42 -1.00
C MET A 1 -19.67 12.18 -0.02
N SER A 2 -19.45 10.94 0.44
CA SER A 2 -18.32 10.67 1.35
C SER A 2 -17.00 10.71 0.56
N ASP A 3 -16.02 11.50 1.02
CA ASP A 3 -14.67 11.61 0.43
C ASP A 3 -13.88 10.31 0.71
N LYS A 4 -14.22 9.27 -0.06
CA LYS A 4 -13.71 7.90 0.05
C LYS A 4 -13.52 7.30 -1.36
N PRO A 5 -12.64 6.31 -1.53
CA PRO A 5 -12.55 5.56 -2.78
C PRO A 5 -13.87 4.89 -3.13
N SER A 6 -14.13 4.74 -4.43
CA SER A 6 -15.29 4.01 -4.91
C SER A 6 -15.18 2.51 -4.60
N SER A 7 -16.31 1.82 -4.43
CA SER A 7 -16.30 0.36 -4.26
C SER A 7 -15.69 -0.38 -5.47
N GLN A 8 -15.74 0.22 -6.66
CA GLN A 8 -15.08 -0.32 -7.85
C GLN A 8 -13.55 -0.28 -7.69
N THR A 9 -12.99 0.86 -7.27
CA THR A 9 -11.57 0.98 -6.98
C THR A 9 -11.13 -0.03 -5.92
N LEU A 10 -11.90 -0.17 -4.83
CA LEU A 10 -11.55 -1.10 -3.76
C LEU A 10 -11.51 -2.56 -4.26
N ARG A 11 -12.46 -2.97 -5.10
CA ARG A 11 -12.43 -4.30 -5.73
C ARG A 11 -11.22 -4.53 -6.63
N LEU A 12 -10.77 -3.50 -7.37
CA LEU A 12 -9.55 -3.58 -8.17
C LEU A 12 -8.34 -3.84 -7.27
N VAL A 13 -8.20 -3.09 -6.18
CA VAL A 13 -7.11 -3.22 -5.22
C VAL A 13 -7.13 -4.60 -4.54
N GLU A 14 -8.30 -5.04 -4.04
CA GLU A 14 -8.44 -6.35 -3.39
C GLU A 14 -8.11 -7.51 -4.34
N GLY A 15 -8.61 -7.44 -5.59
CA GLY A 15 -8.35 -8.44 -6.63
C GLY A 15 -6.89 -8.47 -7.07
N ARG A 16 -6.28 -7.30 -7.27
CA ARG A 16 -4.85 -7.14 -7.56
C ARG A 16 -3.99 -7.79 -6.47
N GLU A 17 -4.38 -7.66 -5.20
CA GLU A 17 -3.64 -8.21 -4.06
C GLU A 17 -3.98 -9.69 -3.81
N ARG A 18 -5.04 -10.21 -4.46
CA ARG A 18 -5.65 -11.52 -4.19
C ARG A 18 -6.07 -11.67 -2.72
N HIS A 19 -6.66 -10.61 -2.17
CA HIS A 19 -7.07 -10.53 -0.76
C HIS A 19 -5.95 -10.86 0.22
N ARG A 20 -4.72 -10.39 -0.06
CA ARG A 20 -3.54 -10.61 0.78
C ARG A 20 -2.84 -9.31 1.10
N CYS A 21 -2.29 -9.22 2.31
CA CYS A 21 -1.49 -8.06 2.69
C CYS A 21 -0.26 -7.94 1.78
N ILE A 22 -0.07 -6.78 1.16
CA ILE A 22 1.09 -6.53 0.27
C ILE A 22 2.43 -6.66 0.99
N VAL A 23 2.44 -6.43 2.31
CA VAL A 23 3.64 -6.41 3.17
C VAL A 23 4.00 -7.80 3.68
N CYS A 24 3.03 -8.59 4.16
CA CYS A 24 3.29 -9.85 4.87
C CYS A 24 2.67 -11.10 4.25
N ASP A 25 1.95 -10.98 3.13
CA ASP A 25 1.27 -12.07 2.42
C ASP A 25 0.13 -12.77 3.18
N ARG A 26 -0.19 -12.33 4.40
CA ARG A 26 -1.33 -12.84 5.16
C ARG A 26 -2.61 -12.69 4.34
N TYR A 27 -3.35 -13.79 4.20
CA TYR A 27 -4.69 -13.77 3.60
C TYR A 27 -5.65 -13.01 4.51
N LEU A 28 -6.45 -12.12 3.92
CA LEU A 28 -7.29 -11.16 4.62
C LEU A 28 -8.75 -11.56 4.42
N ARG A 29 -9.22 -12.47 5.26
CA ARG A 29 -10.63 -12.85 5.31
C ARG A 29 -11.39 -11.84 6.16
N ALA A 30 -12.60 -11.51 5.72
CA ALA A 30 -13.51 -10.69 6.51
C ALA A 30 -13.79 -11.35 7.87
N GLY A 31 -13.60 -10.59 8.96
CA GLY A 31 -13.81 -11.06 10.34
C GLY A 31 -12.54 -11.57 11.04
N ASP A 32 -11.45 -11.84 10.32
CA ASP A 32 -10.20 -12.30 10.94
C ASP A 32 -9.41 -11.13 11.55
N TRP A 33 -8.81 -11.34 12.73
CA TRP A 33 -7.87 -10.39 13.33
C TRP A 33 -6.49 -10.48 12.66
N PRO A 34 -5.76 -9.36 12.39
CA PRO A 34 -6.01 -7.97 12.80
C PRO A 34 -6.87 -7.17 11.82
N GLY A 35 -7.69 -7.81 11.01
CA GLY A 35 -8.54 -7.18 10.00
C GLY A 35 -7.77 -6.66 8.79
N VAL A 36 -8.46 -5.86 7.99
CA VAL A 36 -7.98 -5.34 6.69
C VAL A 36 -8.21 -3.84 6.59
N SER A 37 -7.24 -3.14 6.01
CA SER A 37 -7.36 -1.74 5.61
C SER A 37 -6.97 -1.53 4.16
N HIS A 38 -7.68 -0.61 3.51
CA HIS A 38 -7.29 0.01 2.25
C HIS A 38 -6.43 1.23 2.57
N HIS A 39 -5.13 1.05 2.51
CA HIS A 39 -4.15 2.05 2.93
C HIS A 39 -3.78 2.96 1.77
N HIS A 40 -3.97 4.27 1.95
CA HIS A 40 -3.48 5.29 1.00
C HIS A 40 -1.97 5.48 1.15
N ARG A 41 -1.23 5.34 0.05
CA ARG A 41 0.22 5.56 -0.01
C ARG A 41 0.54 7.04 0.19
N LYS A 42 -0.02 7.92 -0.64
CA LYS A 42 -0.07 9.37 -0.42
C LYS A 42 -1.35 9.70 0.35
N ARG A 43 -1.20 10.24 1.56
CA ARG A 43 -2.31 10.40 2.51
C ARG A 43 -3.44 11.23 1.92
N ARG A 44 -4.68 10.83 2.23
CA ARG A 44 -5.89 11.53 1.79
C ARG A 44 -5.90 13.02 2.18
N SER A 45 -5.40 13.40 3.35
CA SER A 45 -5.34 14.82 3.74
C SER A 45 -4.37 15.67 2.89
N GLN A 46 -3.53 15.04 2.06
CA GLN A 46 -2.47 15.68 1.29
C GLN A 46 -2.75 15.74 -0.23
N THR A 47 -3.87 15.20 -0.68
CA THR A 47 -4.16 14.94 -2.10
C THR A 47 -5.48 15.56 -2.55
N TYR A 48 -5.85 16.72 -2.00
CA TYR A 48 -7.08 17.41 -2.44
C TYR A 48 -6.87 17.93 -3.87
N GLY A 49 -7.78 17.58 -4.78
CA GLY A 49 -7.67 17.91 -6.20
C GLY A 49 -6.72 17.02 -7.01
N ASP A 50 -6.03 16.07 -6.38
CA ASP A 50 -5.11 15.15 -7.04
C ASP A 50 -5.88 14.04 -7.77
N ALA A 51 -5.58 13.79 -9.05
CA ALA A 51 -6.31 12.83 -9.88
C ALA A 51 -6.19 11.39 -9.34
N GLU A 52 -5.05 11.07 -8.71
CA GLU A 52 -4.78 9.75 -8.15
C GLU A 52 -5.18 9.61 -6.67
N ARG A 53 -5.82 10.63 -6.06
CA ARG A 53 -6.24 10.63 -4.65
C ARG A 53 -6.91 9.32 -4.22
N HIS A 54 -7.82 8.83 -5.06
CA HIS A 54 -8.59 7.60 -4.82
C HIS A 54 -8.39 6.56 -5.94
N ALA A 55 -7.31 6.67 -6.71
CA ALA A 55 -6.97 5.68 -7.74
C ALA A 55 -6.34 4.43 -7.10
N ALA A 56 -6.40 3.31 -7.82
CA ALA A 56 -5.82 2.05 -7.34
C ALA A 56 -4.29 2.13 -7.20
N SER A 57 -3.63 3.01 -7.95
CA SER A 57 -2.19 3.29 -7.83
C SER A 57 -1.80 3.82 -6.45
N ASN A 58 -2.71 4.55 -5.79
CA ASN A 58 -2.48 5.18 -4.49
C ASN A 58 -2.97 4.32 -3.32
N ILE A 59 -3.56 3.16 -3.54
CA ILE A 59 -4.18 2.35 -2.48
C ILE A 59 -3.61 0.95 -2.51
N VAL A 60 -3.26 0.40 -1.35
CA VAL A 60 -2.80 -0.99 -1.19
C VAL A 60 -3.57 -1.70 -0.08
N THR A 61 -3.73 -3.02 -0.20
CA THR A 61 -4.34 -3.82 0.87
C THR A 61 -3.31 -4.23 1.93
N VAL A 62 -3.59 -3.91 3.19
CA VAL A 62 -2.75 -4.29 4.35
C VAL A 62 -3.57 -4.90 5.48
N CYS A 63 -2.96 -5.75 6.30
CA CYS A 63 -3.58 -6.20 7.54
C CYS A 63 -3.49 -5.12 8.63
N GLY A 64 -4.44 -5.11 9.56
CA GLY A 64 -4.59 -4.07 10.57
C GLY A 64 -5.77 -3.16 10.24
N VAL A 65 -6.65 -2.92 11.21
CA VAL A 65 -7.86 -2.08 11.05
C VAL A 65 -7.59 -0.59 11.27
N ASP A 66 -6.46 -0.26 11.91
CA ASP A 66 -6.13 1.09 12.33
C ASP A 66 -4.62 1.35 12.23
N ASN A 67 -4.20 2.55 12.62
CA ASN A 67 -2.80 2.96 12.57
C ASN A 67 -1.94 2.33 13.69
N SER A 68 -2.42 1.29 14.39
CA SER A 68 -1.74 0.66 15.51
C SER A 68 -1.55 -0.85 15.35
N THR A 69 -2.41 -1.51 14.58
CA THR A 69 -2.45 -2.98 14.43
C THR A 69 -1.87 -3.46 13.10
N GLY A 70 -1.30 -4.68 13.08
CA GLY A 70 -0.79 -5.32 11.87
C GLY A 70 0.25 -4.52 11.08
N CYS A 71 0.30 -4.77 9.77
CA CYS A 71 1.19 -4.07 8.84
C CYS A 71 0.77 -2.61 8.62
N HIS A 72 -0.52 -2.30 8.76
CA HIS A 72 -1.01 -0.92 8.73
C HIS A 72 -0.36 -0.09 9.86
N GLY A 73 -0.38 -0.60 11.09
CA GLY A 73 0.28 0.04 12.22
C GLY A 73 1.79 0.13 12.05
N TRP A 74 2.44 -0.90 11.50
CA TRP A 74 3.86 -0.86 11.18
C TRP A 74 4.21 0.28 10.21
N ILE A 75 3.43 0.50 9.15
CA ILE A 75 3.63 1.60 8.20
C ILE A 75 3.64 2.97 8.90
N HIS A 76 2.76 3.18 9.88
CA HIS A 76 2.68 4.46 10.60
C HIS A 76 3.76 4.64 11.67
N ARG A 77 4.24 3.54 12.29
CA ARG A 77 5.35 3.57 13.27
C ARG A 77 6.73 3.68 12.62
N HIS A 78 6.87 3.22 11.39
CA HIS A 78 8.16 3.15 10.68
C HIS A 78 8.12 3.95 9.36
N PRO A 79 7.86 5.28 9.42
CA PRO A 79 7.59 6.08 8.22
C PRO A 79 8.76 6.13 7.24
N GLU A 80 10.01 6.10 7.71
CA GLU A 80 11.18 6.11 6.80
C GLU A 80 11.29 4.79 6.03
N GLN A 81 11.15 3.65 6.70
CA GLN A 81 11.12 2.34 6.04
C GLN A 81 9.89 2.21 5.13
N ALA A 82 8.72 2.71 5.56
CA ALA A 82 7.52 2.68 4.76
C ALA A 82 7.64 3.52 3.48
N ARG A 83 8.31 4.68 3.53
CA ARG A 83 8.62 5.48 2.33
C ARG A 83 9.61 4.78 1.42
N ALA A 84 10.67 4.23 1.99
CA ALA A 84 11.65 3.42 1.25
C ALA A 84 11.01 2.29 0.45
N LEU A 85 9.99 1.64 1.02
CA LEU A 85 9.25 0.52 0.41
C LEU A 85 8.05 0.96 -0.45
N GLY A 86 7.79 2.27 -0.55
CA GLY A 86 6.68 2.82 -1.33
C GLY A 86 5.29 2.68 -0.69
N TYR A 87 5.20 2.30 0.59
CA TYR A 87 3.94 2.20 1.33
C TYR A 87 3.44 3.55 1.83
N LEU A 88 4.32 4.54 1.94
CA LEU A 88 3.99 5.90 2.34
C LEU A 88 4.65 6.87 1.36
N LEU A 89 3.93 7.91 0.95
CA LEU A 89 4.41 8.98 0.09
C LEU A 89 4.13 10.33 0.77
N LYS A 90 5.00 11.30 0.52
CA LYS A 90 4.84 12.69 0.90
C LYS A 90 3.97 13.42 -0.13
N SER A 91 3.42 14.57 0.25
CA SER A 91 2.55 15.36 -0.64
C SER A 91 3.24 15.76 -1.94
N TYR A 92 4.53 16.08 -1.88
CA TYR A 92 5.36 16.52 -3.00
C TYR A 92 6.07 15.38 -3.73
N ASP A 93 5.89 14.12 -3.32
CA ASP A 93 6.41 13.00 -4.11
C ASP A 93 5.65 12.93 -5.45
N PRO A 94 6.23 12.30 -6.49
CA PRO A 94 5.56 12.08 -7.76
C PRO A 94 4.21 11.36 -7.62
N GLU A 95 3.48 11.28 -8.74
CA GLU A 95 2.22 10.56 -8.84
C GLU A 95 2.40 9.11 -8.36
N PRO A 96 1.50 8.58 -7.50
CA PRO A 96 1.63 7.22 -6.96
C PRO A 96 1.86 6.14 -8.01
N SER A 97 1.34 6.30 -9.23
CA SER A 97 1.54 5.40 -10.36
C SER A 97 2.97 5.29 -10.87
N THR A 98 3.80 6.29 -10.57
CA THR A 98 5.20 6.37 -10.99
C THR A 98 6.19 5.96 -9.90
N VAL A 99 5.71 5.79 -8.66
CA VAL A 99 6.57 5.43 -7.53
C VAL A 99 6.50 3.91 -7.28
N PRO A 100 7.63 3.19 -7.31
CA PRO A 100 7.67 1.77 -6.98
C PRO A 100 7.14 1.46 -5.57
N VAL A 101 6.51 0.30 -5.42
CA VAL A 101 6.13 -0.28 -4.13
C VAL A 101 6.63 -1.71 -4.05
N TYR A 102 7.09 -2.12 -2.86
CA TYR A 102 7.53 -3.49 -2.66
C TYR A 102 6.36 -4.40 -2.29
N SER A 103 6.14 -5.46 -3.05
CA SER A 103 5.24 -6.55 -2.69
C SER A 103 6.06 -7.75 -2.24
N VAL A 104 5.77 -8.29 -1.05
CA VAL A 104 6.48 -9.48 -0.55
C VAL A 104 6.33 -10.70 -1.47
N ARG A 105 5.27 -10.73 -2.29
CA ARG A 105 5.00 -11.81 -3.25
C ARG A 105 5.60 -11.57 -4.63
N ARG A 106 5.79 -10.30 -5.02
CA ARG A 106 6.11 -9.90 -6.40
C ARG A 106 7.42 -9.14 -6.54
N GLY A 107 8.07 -8.78 -5.44
CA GLY A 107 9.17 -7.84 -5.46
C GLY A 107 8.71 -6.41 -5.76
N TRP A 108 9.57 -5.62 -6.38
CA TRP A 108 9.29 -4.24 -6.76
C TRP A 108 8.35 -4.16 -7.96
N ILE A 109 7.26 -3.40 -7.79
CA ILE A 109 6.23 -3.20 -8.81
C ILE A 109 5.81 -1.73 -8.88
N LEU A 110 5.35 -1.31 -10.07
CA LEU A 110 4.53 -0.12 -10.24
C LEU A 110 3.05 -0.53 -10.21
N LEU A 111 2.19 0.39 -9.74
CA LEU A 111 0.75 0.20 -9.66
C LEU A 111 0.07 1.25 -10.52
N ASP A 112 -0.79 0.89 -11.45
CA ASP A 112 -1.53 1.88 -12.24
C ASP A 112 -2.91 2.20 -11.64
N ALA A 113 -3.56 3.22 -12.22
CA ALA A 113 -4.87 3.68 -11.79
C ALA A 113 -5.98 2.64 -12.01
N ASP A 114 -5.80 1.72 -12.96
CA ASP A 114 -6.73 0.66 -13.33
C ASP A 114 -6.56 -0.62 -12.49
N GLY A 115 -5.65 -0.59 -11.52
CA GLY A 115 -5.42 -1.69 -10.59
C GLY A 115 -4.60 -2.83 -11.18
N GLN A 116 -3.83 -2.59 -12.24
CA GLN A 116 -2.80 -3.52 -12.68
C GLN A 116 -1.46 -3.19 -12.01
N TRP A 117 -0.50 -4.06 -12.27
CA TRP A 117 0.86 -3.90 -11.78
C TRP A 117 1.86 -4.39 -12.83
N THR A 118 3.05 -3.81 -12.83
CA THR A 118 4.17 -4.22 -13.67
C THR A 118 5.43 -4.34 -12.82
N HIS A 119 6.30 -5.30 -13.13
CA HIS A 119 7.60 -5.39 -12.46
C HIS A 119 8.46 -4.19 -12.83
N CYS A 120 9.20 -3.70 -11.84
CA CYS A 120 10.20 -2.67 -12.04
C CYS A 120 11.49 -2.99 -11.26
N PRO A 121 12.64 -2.41 -11.63
CA PRO A 121 13.84 -2.48 -10.81
C PRO A 121 13.63 -1.85 -9.43
N PRO A 122 14.42 -2.24 -8.41
CA PRO A 122 14.42 -1.55 -7.13
C PRO A 122 14.77 -0.07 -7.31
N PRO A 123 14.18 0.83 -6.49
CA PRO A 123 14.66 2.20 -6.40
C PRO A 123 16.16 2.24 -6.11
N LYS A 124 16.85 3.29 -6.57
CA LYS A 124 18.30 3.45 -6.36
C LYS A 124 18.65 3.30 -4.88
N GLY A 125 19.60 2.41 -4.57
CA GLY A 125 20.06 2.15 -3.20
C GLY A 125 19.19 1.17 -2.40
N MET A 126 18.09 0.66 -2.97
CA MET A 126 17.29 -0.39 -2.35
C MET A 126 17.75 -1.79 -2.80
N PRO A 127 17.69 -2.80 -1.92
CA PRO A 127 17.95 -4.18 -2.29
C PRO A 127 16.81 -4.73 -3.16
N GLN A 128 17.12 -5.74 -3.98
CA GLN A 128 16.11 -6.46 -4.77
C GLN A 128 15.02 -7.09 -3.88
N HIS A 129 15.42 -7.59 -2.70
CA HIS A 129 14.54 -8.20 -1.71
C HIS A 129 14.80 -7.60 -0.31
N PRO A 130 14.13 -6.50 0.05
CA PRO A 130 14.24 -5.91 1.38
C PRO A 130 13.74 -6.88 2.46
N THR A 131 14.47 -6.93 3.57
CA THR A 131 14.02 -7.63 4.77
C THR A 131 13.15 -6.69 5.58
N ILE A 132 11.89 -7.04 5.77
CA ILE A 132 10.96 -6.32 6.65
C ILE A 132 10.92 -7.07 7.98
N ASN A 133 11.33 -6.43 9.08
CA ASN A 133 11.29 -7.06 10.39
C ASN A 133 9.84 -7.33 10.81
N ARG A 134 9.42 -8.59 10.69
CA ARG A 134 8.04 -9.02 10.96
C ARG A 134 7.74 -9.13 12.46
N LYS A 135 8.76 -9.09 13.34
CA LYS A 135 8.55 -9.20 14.79
C LYS A 135 7.82 -7.99 15.39
N GLU A 136 7.76 -6.88 14.65
CA GLU A 136 7.09 -5.63 15.06
C GLU A 136 5.69 -5.45 14.43
N GLN A 137 5.20 -6.50 13.75
CA GLN A 137 3.87 -6.57 13.13
C GLN A 137 2.97 -7.44 14.04
N PRO A 138 2.19 -6.85 14.96
CA PRO A 138 1.34 -7.61 15.88
C PRO A 138 0.26 -8.41 15.16
#